data_AF-A0A8T8K432-F1
#
_entry.id   AF-A0A8T8K432-F1
#
_cell.length_a   1.000
_cell.length_b   1.000
_cell.length_c   1.000
_cell.angle_alpha   90.00
_cell.angle_beta   90.00
_cell.angle_gamma   90.00
#
_symmetry.space_group_name_H-M   'P 1'
#
loop_
_entity.id
_entity.type
_entity.pdbx_description
1 polymer ?
#
loop_
_entity_poly.entity_id
_entity_poly.type
_entity_poly.pdbx_seq_one_letter_code
_entity_poly.pdbx_strand_id
1 'polypeptide(L)'
;MSLIARIKQFLGFEAKPDKEAKPDAAKSADTGASKQEVEKVAEENAKPRIGYIHLSGCTGDVMSLSENYDILAELLTNMVDIVYGQTLVDLWEMPEMDLALVEGSVCLQDEHSLHELMEVREKAAMVCAFGSCSATGCFTRFSRGGQQAQPAHESFVPIADLIKVDCAIPGCPPSPEIIAKTVVALINGDMDYLQPMIDLAGMTEACGCDLQLKVVNQALCIGCGTCAMACQTRALDMTEGRPELNTDRCVKCGVCYVQCPRSWWPEEQVKKDLGL
;
A
#
# COMPACT_ATOMS: atom_id res chain seq x y z
N MET A 1 12.20 11.66 19.12
CA MET A 1 10.94 10.88 19.12
C MET A 1 11.14 9.68 18.21
N SER A 2 10.83 8.47 18.66
CA SER A 2 10.91 7.29 17.78
C SER A 2 9.96 7.46 16.59
N LEU A 3 10.29 6.83 15.45
CA LEU A 3 9.47 6.81 14.25
C LEU A 3 7.99 6.47 14.57
N ILE A 4 7.81 5.46 15.42
CA ILE A 4 6.51 5.00 15.93
C ILE A 4 5.77 6.10 16.69
N ALA A 5 6.46 6.93 17.48
CA ALA A 5 5.83 8.02 18.23
C ALA A 5 5.30 9.12 17.30
N ARG A 6 6.01 9.42 16.20
CA ARG A 6 5.55 10.39 15.19
C ARG A 6 4.34 9.88 14.43
N ILE A 7 4.36 8.60 14.03
CA ILE A 7 3.24 7.92 13.36
C ILE A 7 2.00 7.90 14.27
N LYS A 8 2.15 7.51 15.55
CA LYS A 8 1.04 7.47 16.52
C LYS A 8 0.44 8.85 16.77
N GLN A 9 1.28 9.89 16.88
CA GLN A 9 0.82 11.27 17.06
C GLN A 9 0.03 11.78 15.86
N PHE A 10 0.48 11.48 14.64
CA PHE A 10 -0.22 11.89 13.41
C PHE A 10 -1.57 11.19 13.24
N LEU A 11 -1.64 9.89 13.56
CA LEU A 11 -2.85 9.07 13.44
C LEU A 11 -3.83 9.21 14.63
N GLY A 12 -3.58 10.14 15.56
CA GLY A 12 -4.48 10.44 16.68
C GLY A 12 -4.49 9.39 17.81
N PHE A 13 -3.44 8.57 17.92
CA PHE A 13 -3.29 7.62 19.01
C PHE A 13 -2.55 8.29 20.19
N GLU A 14 -3.25 8.55 21.30
CA GLU A 14 -2.63 9.07 22.52
C GLU A 14 -1.62 8.06 23.11
N ALA A 15 -0.37 8.46 23.26
CA ALA A 15 0.60 7.81 24.14
C ALA A 15 0.82 8.68 25.40
N LYS A 16 0.86 8.02 26.58
CA LYS A 16 1.11 8.65 27.89
C LYS A 16 2.46 9.38 27.95
N PRO A 17 2.58 10.44 28.77
CA PRO A 17 3.69 11.40 28.68
C PRO A 17 4.90 10.96 29.48
N ASP A 18 6.10 11.29 29.00
CA ASP A 18 7.05 12.02 29.84
C ASP A 18 8.13 12.79 29.07
N LYS A 19 8.21 14.08 29.46
CA LYS A 19 9.35 15.00 29.66
C LYS A 19 10.17 15.54 28.48
N GLU A 20 9.94 16.85 28.32
CA GLU A 20 10.62 17.95 27.65
C GLU A 20 12.15 17.89 27.46
N ALA A 21 12.60 18.31 26.27
CA ALA A 21 13.73 19.23 26.10
C ALA A 21 13.58 20.04 24.79
N LYS A 22 13.97 21.33 24.86
CA LYS A 22 13.78 22.41 23.87
C LYS A 22 14.89 22.47 22.80
N PRO A 23 14.69 23.25 21.71
CA PRO A 23 15.33 23.07 20.40
C PRO A 23 16.47 24.06 20.14
N ASP A 24 17.28 23.83 19.10
CA ASP A 24 17.99 24.91 18.40
C ASP A 24 18.23 24.66 16.90
N ALA A 25 17.82 25.69 16.15
CA ALA A 25 18.37 26.30 14.93
C ALA A 25 18.66 25.48 13.65
N ALA A 26 17.93 25.90 12.60
CA ALA A 26 18.05 25.54 11.20
C ALA A 26 19.39 25.90 10.55
N LYS A 27 19.74 25.16 9.47
CA LYS A 27 20.33 25.70 8.23
C LYS A 27 20.11 24.74 7.05
N SER A 28 19.99 25.35 5.88
CA SER A 28 19.37 24.91 4.63
C SER A 28 20.29 24.21 3.62
N ALA A 29 19.66 23.37 2.80
CA ALA A 29 19.85 23.10 1.36
C ALA A 29 21.18 22.47 0.85
N ASP A 30 21.10 21.26 0.30
CA ASP A 30 21.37 20.98 -1.13
C ASP A 30 20.81 19.58 -1.50
N THR A 31 20.70 19.35 -2.80
CA THR A 31 19.75 18.54 -3.55
C THR A 31 20.32 17.21 -4.05
N GLY A 32 19.45 16.19 -4.11
CA GLY A 32 19.70 14.89 -4.76
C GLY A 32 20.00 13.79 -3.77
N ALA A 33 19.15 12.76 -3.71
CA ALA A 33 19.34 11.57 -2.89
C ALA A 33 20.59 10.80 -3.35
N SER A 34 21.75 11.28 -2.90
CA SER A 34 23.04 10.64 -3.06
C SER A 34 23.18 9.56 -2.00
N LYS A 35 24.01 8.54 -2.27
CA LYS A 35 24.39 7.45 -1.34
C LYS A 35 24.56 7.86 0.14
N GLN A 36 24.90 9.12 0.39
CA GLN A 36 25.08 9.71 1.72
C GLN A 36 23.77 9.84 2.53
N GLU A 37 22.61 10.02 1.90
CA GLU A 37 21.31 10.02 2.61
C GLU A 37 20.92 8.61 3.05
N VAL A 38 21.31 7.59 2.30
CA VAL A 38 21.09 6.17 2.63
C VAL A 38 21.98 5.73 3.79
N GLU A 39 23.25 6.18 3.81
CA GLU A 39 24.20 5.86 4.90
C GLU A 39 23.85 6.56 6.23
N LYS A 40 23.25 7.77 6.20
CA LYS A 40 22.88 8.52 7.42
C LYS A 40 21.70 7.94 8.19
N VAL A 41 20.80 7.20 7.54
CA VAL A 41 19.62 6.59 8.18
C VAL A 41 20.01 5.41 9.10
N ALA A 42 21.15 4.77 8.82
CA ALA A 42 21.60 3.56 9.51
C ALA A 42 22.18 3.80 10.93
N GLU A 43 22.59 5.02 11.29
CA GLU A 43 23.36 5.24 12.53
C GLU A 43 22.51 5.57 13.79
N GLU A 44 21.23 5.94 13.68
CA GLU A 44 20.45 6.38 14.86
C GLU A 44 19.07 5.72 15.07
N ASN A 45 18.51 4.97 14.11
CA ASN A 45 17.21 4.30 14.28
C ASN A 45 17.36 2.78 14.12
N ALA A 46 16.84 2.01 15.08
CA ALA A 46 16.65 0.58 14.90
C ALA A 46 15.81 0.32 13.63
N LYS A 47 16.24 -0.63 12.79
CA LYS A 47 15.59 -0.96 11.51
C LYS A 47 14.11 -1.29 11.76
N PRO A 48 13.17 -0.74 10.97
CA PRO A 48 11.76 -1.09 11.10
C PRO A 48 11.54 -2.58 10.89
N ARG A 49 10.79 -3.19 11.81
CA ARG A 49 10.42 -4.61 11.80
C ARG A 49 9.18 -4.79 10.92
N ILE A 50 9.37 -5.38 9.75
CA ILE A 50 8.32 -5.58 8.76
C ILE A 50 7.90 -7.05 8.72
N GLY A 51 6.60 -7.31 8.73
CA GLY A 51 6.05 -8.61 8.36
C GLY A 51 5.46 -8.57 6.96
N TYR A 52 5.67 -9.64 6.20
CA TYR A 52 4.94 -9.91 4.96
C TYR A 52 3.96 -11.05 5.20
N ILE A 53 2.66 -10.77 5.15
CA ILE A 53 1.62 -11.76 5.42
C ILE A 53 0.86 -12.03 4.12
N HIS A 54 0.84 -13.30 3.74
CA HIS A 54 0.18 -13.77 2.53
C HIS A 54 -1.12 -14.47 2.88
N LEU A 55 -2.25 -13.85 2.54
CA LEU A 55 -3.58 -14.45 2.66
C LEU A 55 -3.97 -15.10 1.32
N SER A 56 -5.17 -14.83 0.80
CA SER A 56 -5.57 -15.28 -0.54
C SER A 56 -5.03 -14.33 -1.62
N GLY A 57 -3.71 -14.24 -1.70
CA GLY A 57 -2.95 -13.45 -2.67
C GLY A 57 -2.40 -14.31 -3.80
N CYS A 58 -1.55 -13.72 -4.65
CA CYS A 58 -0.86 -14.44 -5.73
C CYS A 58 0.67 -14.38 -5.61
N THR A 59 1.18 -13.77 -4.55
CA THR A 59 2.60 -13.47 -4.30
C THR A 59 3.18 -12.45 -5.28
N GLY A 60 2.37 -11.94 -6.22
CA GLY A 60 2.81 -10.96 -7.22
C GLY A 60 3.22 -9.62 -6.62
N ASP A 61 2.65 -9.25 -5.48
CA ASP A 61 2.97 -7.98 -4.82
C ASP A 61 4.35 -8.03 -4.16
N VAL A 62 4.68 -9.13 -3.46
CA VAL A 62 6.05 -9.34 -2.96
C VAL A 62 7.06 -9.60 -4.08
N MET A 63 6.65 -10.20 -5.21
CA MET A 63 7.52 -10.27 -6.39
C MET A 63 7.86 -8.87 -6.90
N SER A 64 6.88 -7.97 -7.01
CA SER A 64 7.10 -6.58 -7.37
C SER A 64 8.02 -5.85 -6.38
N LEU A 65 7.91 -6.13 -5.07
CA LEU A 65 8.88 -5.63 -4.08
C LEU A 65 10.31 -6.09 -4.42
N SER A 66 10.47 -7.36 -4.80
CA SER A 66 11.77 -7.96 -5.15
C SER A 66 12.33 -7.49 -6.51
N GLU A 67 11.51 -6.90 -7.37
CA GLU A 67 11.96 -6.31 -8.63
C GLU A 67 12.65 -4.95 -8.46
N ASN A 68 12.81 -4.45 -7.23
CA ASN A 68 13.69 -3.32 -6.93
C ASN A 68 15.18 -3.74 -6.97
N TYR A 69 15.64 -4.25 -8.12
CA TYR A 69 16.88 -5.04 -8.26
C TYR A 69 18.13 -4.38 -7.65
N ASP A 70 18.35 -3.10 -7.94
CA ASP A 70 19.57 -2.39 -7.53
C ASP A 70 19.64 -2.16 -6.01
N ILE A 71 18.48 -1.98 -5.37
CA ILE A 71 18.38 -1.64 -3.95
C ILE A 71 17.90 -2.81 -3.08
N LEU A 72 17.48 -3.94 -3.66
CA LEU A 72 16.87 -5.03 -2.90
C LEU A 72 17.80 -5.55 -1.79
N ALA A 73 19.08 -5.75 -2.11
CA ALA A 73 20.05 -6.22 -1.11
C ALA A 73 20.21 -5.20 0.02
N GLU A 74 20.33 -3.91 -0.30
CA GLU A 74 20.45 -2.83 0.68
C GLU A 74 19.18 -2.71 1.54
N LEU A 75 18.02 -2.80 0.90
CA LEU A 75 16.70 -2.76 1.54
C LEU A 75 16.60 -3.85 2.61
N LEU A 76 16.84 -5.10 2.23
CA LEU A 76 16.65 -6.27 3.09
C LEU A 76 17.75 -6.44 4.14
N THR A 77 18.96 -5.93 3.90
CA THR A 77 20.09 -6.10 4.82
C THR A 77 20.31 -4.92 5.75
N ASN A 78 20.06 -3.69 5.29
CA ASN A 78 20.45 -2.48 5.98
C ASN A 78 19.28 -1.53 6.30
N MET A 79 18.23 -1.50 5.48
CA MET A 79 17.14 -0.53 5.66
C MET A 79 15.98 -1.04 6.52
N VAL A 80 15.57 -2.30 6.35
CA VAL A 80 14.46 -2.93 7.09
C VAL A 80 14.87 -4.29 7.63
N ASP A 81 14.11 -4.77 8.62
CA ASP A 81 14.22 -6.14 9.14
C ASP A 81 12.93 -6.88 8.82
N ILE A 82 12.95 -7.84 7.88
CA ILE A 82 11.78 -8.69 7.61
C ILE A 82 11.75 -9.79 8.68
N VAL A 83 10.83 -9.65 9.63
CA VAL A 83 10.79 -10.47 10.84
C VAL A 83 9.77 -11.60 10.78
N TYR A 84 8.85 -11.57 9.82
CA TYR A 84 7.78 -12.56 9.69
C TYR A 84 7.26 -12.66 8.27
N GLY A 85 6.72 -13.83 7.94
CA GLY A 85 6.22 -14.20 6.62
C GLY A 85 6.92 -15.43 6.10
N GLN A 86 6.25 -16.58 6.13
CA GLN A 86 6.81 -17.90 5.85
C GLN A 86 7.30 -18.06 4.41
N THR A 87 6.94 -17.14 3.51
CA THR A 87 7.55 -17.06 2.17
C THR A 87 9.03 -16.67 2.22
N LEU A 88 9.45 -15.88 3.22
CA LEU A 88 10.78 -15.27 3.31
C LEU A 88 11.53 -15.60 4.61
N VAL A 89 10.82 -15.97 5.69
CA VAL A 89 11.38 -16.14 7.03
C VAL A 89 10.96 -17.48 7.62
N ASP A 90 11.93 -18.25 8.12
CA ASP A 90 11.72 -19.53 8.81
C ASP A 90 11.23 -19.33 10.26
N LEU A 91 10.07 -18.69 10.44
CA LEU A 91 9.45 -18.41 11.73
C LEU A 91 7.94 -18.71 11.68
N TRP A 92 7.43 -19.43 12.69
CA TRP A 92 6.02 -19.85 12.77
C TRP A 92 5.20 -19.11 13.83
N GLU A 93 5.86 -18.50 14.81
CA GLU A 93 5.20 -17.68 15.84
C GLU A 93 5.26 -16.22 15.40
N MET A 94 4.10 -15.58 15.20
CA MET A 94 4.05 -14.19 14.73
C MET A 94 4.65 -13.25 15.80
N PRO A 95 5.69 -12.46 15.49
CA PRO A 95 6.26 -11.49 16.42
C PRO A 95 5.51 -10.15 16.35
N GLU A 96 5.83 -9.25 17.26
CA GLU A 96 5.45 -7.83 17.14
C GLU A 96 6.17 -7.17 15.96
N MET A 97 5.45 -6.30 15.25
CA MET A 97 5.87 -5.67 13.99
C MET A 97 5.56 -4.16 14.01
N ASP A 98 6.43 -3.37 13.39
CA ASP A 98 6.18 -1.95 13.15
C ASP A 98 5.20 -1.76 11.98
N LEU A 99 5.34 -2.61 10.95
CA LEU A 99 4.50 -2.61 9.75
C LEU A 99 4.20 -4.04 9.32
N ALA A 100 2.94 -4.33 9.04
CA ALA A 100 2.51 -5.52 8.33
C ALA A 100 2.10 -5.16 6.90
N LEU A 101 2.80 -5.74 5.91
CA LEU A 101 2.39 -5.74 4.52
C LEU A 101 1.49 -6.96 4.29
N VAL A 102 0.19 -6.74 4.20
CA VAL A 102 -0.80 -7.81 4.05
C VAL A 102 -1.22 -7.93 2.60
N GLU A 103 -0.85 -9.05 1.98
CA GLU A 103 -1.15 -9.39 0.60
C GLU A 103 -2.39 -10.30 0.52
N GLY A 104 -3.23 -10.03 -0.48
CA GLY A 104 -4.39 -10.89 -0.76
C GLY A 104 -5.65 -10.51 -0.01
N SER A 105 -6.79 -10.91 -0.57
CA SER A 105 -8.08 -10.84 0.13
C SER A 105 -8.17 -11.93 1.20
N VAL A 106 -9.16 -11.85 2.07
CA VAL A 106 -9.43 -12.87 3.09
C VAL A 106 -10.64 -13.72 2.69
N CYS A 107 -10.48 -15.05 2.72
CA CYS A 107 -11.56 -16.02 2.54
C CYS A 107 -12.37 -16.15 3.83
N LEU A 108 -13.67 -15.88 3.79
CA LEU A 108 -14.51 -15.94 4.99
C LEU A 108 -14.80 -17.37 5.47
N GLN A 109 -14.52 -18.38 4.65
CA GLN A 109 -14.70 -19.79 5.00
C GLN A 109 -13.41 -20.48 5.44
N ASP A 110 -12.28 -19.77 5.48
CA ASP A 110 -11.00 -20.30 5.96
C ASP A 110 -10.63 -19.72 7.32
N GLU A 111 -10.79 -20.54 8.37
CA GLU A 111 -10.58 -20.14 9.77
C GLU A 111 -9.14 -19.68 10.04
N HIS A 112 -8.16 -20.31 9.38
CA HIS A 112 -6.76 -19.92 9.57
C HIS A 112 -6.50 -18.52 8.99
N SER A 113 -6.97 -18.22 7.76
CA SER A 113 -6.87 -16.88 7.18
C SER A 113 -7.51 -15.79 8.06
N LEU A 114 -8.66 -16.10 8.66
CA LEU A 114 -9.33 -15.17 9.59
C LEU A 114 -8.50 -14.94 10.84
N HIS A 115 -8.01 -16.01 11.48
CA HIS A 115 -7.17 -15.92 12.67
C HIS A 115 -5.87 -15.14 12.40
N GLU A 116 -5.17 -15.48 11.32
CA GLU A 116 -3.91 -14.85 10.91
C GLU A 116 -4.12 -13.34 10.72
N LEU A 117 -5.20 -12.92 10.04
CA LEU A 117 -5.48 -11.49 9.82
C LEU A 117 -5.79 -10.74 11.13
N MET A 118 -6.51 -11.36 12.06
CA MET A 118 -6.79 -10.77 13.37
C MET A 118 -5.50 -10.64 14.19
N GLU A 119 -4.66 -11.67 14.19
CA GLU A 119 -3.37 -11.68 14.89
C GLU A 119 -2.41 -10.62 14.33
N VAL A 120 -2.39 -10.43 13.00
CA VAL A 120 -1.65 -9.33 12.36
C VAL A 120 -2.09 -7.98 12.91
N ARG A 121 -3.40 -7.74 13.04
CA ARG A 121 -3.88 -6.46 13.55
C ARG A 121 -3.50 -6.23 15.02
N GLU A 122 -3.46 -7.29 15.82
CA GLU A 122 -3.05 -7.23 17.23
C GLU A 122 -1.55 -6.93 17.38
N LYS A 123 -0.70 -7.55 16.54
CA LYS A 123 0.77 -7.51 16.67
C LYS A 123 1.46 -6.45 15.82
N ALA A 124 0.76 -5.85 14.85
CA ALA A 124 1.32 -4.80 14.00
C ALA A 124 0.90 -3.41 14.48
N ALA A 125 1.88 -2.51 14.64
CA ALA A 125 1.61 -1.11 14.91
C ALA A 125 0.88 -0.44 13.73
N MET A 126 1.28 -0.75 12.50
CA MET A 126 0.59 -0.35 11.27
C MET A 126 0.27 -1.55 10.38
N VAL A 127 -0.91 -1.55 9.76
CA VAL A 127 -1.31 -2.52 8.73
C VAL A 127 -1.46 -1.81 7.40
N CYS A 128 -0.73 -2.30 6.40
CA CYS A 128 -0.83 -1.87 5.02
C CYS A 128 -1.55 -2.92 4.19
N ALA A 129 -2.63 -2.52 3.51
CA ALA A 129 -3.20 -3.32 2.43
C ALA A 129 -2.26 -3.28 1.23
N PHE A 130 -1.46 -4.34 1.09
CA PHE A 130 -0.43 -4.47 0.08
C PHE A 130 -0.99 -5.14 -1.18
N GLY A 131 -1.25 -4.34 -2.21
CA GLY A 131 -1.87 -4.81 -3.45
C GLY A 131 -3.39 -4.64 -3.49
N SER A 132 -3.96 -4.65 -4.69
CA SER A 132 -5.40 -4.46 -4.89
C SER A 132 -6.26 -5.58 -4.31
N CYS A 133 -5.73 -6.80 -4.14
CA CYS A 133 -6.50 -7.89 -3.55
C CYS A 133 -6.84 -7.63 -2.09
N SER A 134 -5.86 -7.18 -1.29
CA SER A 134 -6.08 -6.81 0.10
C SER A 134 -6.82 -5.47 0.22
N ALA A 135 -6.54 -4.51 -0.67
CA ALA A 135 -7.18 -3.19 -0.64
C ALA A 135 -8.64 -3.21 -1.11
N THR A 136 -8.94 -3.77 -2.30
CA THR A 136 -10.26 -3.66 -2.94
C THR A 136 -10.96 -4.99 -3.19
N GLY A 137 -10.31 -6.12 -2.88
CA GLY A 137 -10.70 -7.47 -3.29
C GLY A 137 -10.25 -7.84 -4.71
N CYS A 138 -9.97 -6.87 -5.59
CA CYS A 138 -9.51 -7.11 -6.97
C CYS A 138 -10.34 -8.21 -7.68
N PHE A 139 -9.66 -9.13 -8.36
CA PHE A 139 -10.27 -10.25 -9.06
C PHE A 139 -10.96 -11.30 -8.16
N THR A 140 -10.69 -11.35 -6.85
CA THR A 140 -11.38 -12.30 -5.95
C THR A 140 -12.81 -11.85 -5.67
N ARG A 141 -13.17 -10.61 -6.03
CA ARG A 141 -14.57 -10.15 -6.13
C ARG A 141 -15.41 -10.99 -7.10
N PHE A 142 -14.79 -11.77 -7.99
CA PHE A 142 -15.48 -12.68 -8.90
C PHE A 142 -15.59 -14.12 -8.37
N SER A 143 -14.93 -14.44 -7.25
CA SER A 143 -15.04 -15.75 -6.61
C SER A 143 -16.48 -16.03 -6.20
N ARG A 144 -16.90 -17.29 -6.39
CA ARG A 144 -18.27 -17.75 -6.13
C ARG A 144 -18.36 -19.21 -5.69
N GLY A 145 -17.23 -19.77 -5.23
CA GLY A 145 -17.15 -21.15 -4.75
C GLY A 145 -17.42 -22.20 -5.83
N GLY A 146 -17.74 -23.42 -5.36
CA GLY A 146 -18.09 -24.55 -6.22
C GLY A 146 -16.91 -25.30 -6.85
N GLN A 147 -15.67 -24.84 -6.64
CA GLN A 147 -14.47 -25.49 -7.17
C GLN A 147 -13.82 -26.44 -6.15
N GLN A 148 -13.36 -27.59 -6.62
CA GLN A 148 -12.64 -28.58 -5.79
C GLN A 148 -11.22 -28.08 -5.41
N ALA A 149 -10.61 -28.54 -4.32
CA ALA A 149 -11.11 -29.51 -3.33
C ALA A 149 -11.94 -28.90 -2.20
N GLN A 150 -12.15 -27.58 -2.21
CA GLN A 150 -12.94 -26.85 -1.20
C GLN A 150 -14.08 -26.07 -1.87
N PRO A 151 -15.18 -26.75 -2.27
CA PRO A 151 -16.31 -26.07 -2.92
C PRO A 151 -16.96 -24.98 -2.06
N ALA A 152 -16.76 -25.04 -0.74
CA ALA A 152 -17.27 -24.06 0.21
C ALA A 152 -16.47 -22.74 0.26
N HIS A 153 -15.25 -22.69 -0.28
CA HIS A 153 -14.45 -21.46 -0.33
C HIS A 153 -15.02 -20.53 -1.41
N GLU A 154 -15.91 -19.65 -1.00
CA GLU A 154 -16.78 -18.88 -1.89
C GLU A 154 -16.55 -17.37 -1.77
N SER A 155 -16.45 -16.87 -0.54
CA SER A 155 -16.56 -15.44 -0.25
C SER A 155 -15.21 -14.86 0.13
N PHE A 156 -14.75 -13.89 -0.66
CA PHE A 156 -13.50 -13.19 -0.44
C PHE A 156 -13.76 -11.69 -0.30
N VAL A 157 -13.17 -11.07 0.71
CA VAL A 157 -13.32 -9.63 1.00
C VAL A 157 -11.96 -8.96 1.15
N PRO A 158 -11.83 -7.66 0.86
CA PRO A 158 -10.64 -6.90 1.24
C PRO A 158 -10.47 -6.92 2.76
N ILE A 159 -9.24 -6.77 3.23
CA ILE A 159 -8.91 -6.94 4.65
C ILE A 159 -9.54 -5.86 5.54
N ALA A 160 -9.79 -4.69 4.98
CA ALA A 160 -10.43 -3.56 5.66
C ALA A 160 -11.90 -3.81 6.05
N ASP A 161 -12.55 -4.82 5.47
CA ASP A 161 -13.89 -5.23 5.87
C ASP A 161 -13.89 -5.97 7.23
N LEU A 162 -12.72 -6.48 7.67
CA LEU A 162 -12.58 -7.25 8.92
C LEU A 162 -11.72 -6.54 9.98
N ILE A 163 -10.70 -5.78 9.58
CA ILE A 163 -9.78 -5.10 10.50
C ILE A 163 -9.56 -3.64 10.07
N LYS A 164 -9.10 -2.80 11.00
CA LYS A 164 -8.63 -1.45 10.65
C LYS A 164 -7.34 -1.53 9.84
N VAL A 165 -7.35 -0.94 8.65
CA VAL A 165 -6.18 -0.75 7.79
C VAL A 165 -5.71 0.70 7.91
N ASP A 166 -4.39 0.92 8.05
CA ASP A 166 -3.81 2.24 8.26
C ASP A 166 -3.39 2.91 6.94
N CYS A 167 -2.96 2.12 5.95
CA CYS A 167 -2.66 2.60 4.61
C CYS A 167 -2.89 1.50 3.55
N ALA A 168 -3.01 1.89 2.30
CA ALA A 168 -3.13 0.95 1.17
C ALA A 168 -2.18 1.34 0.04
N ILE A 169 -1.65 0.33 -0.65
CA ILE A 169 -0.88 0.49 -1.88
C ILE A 169 -1.62 -0.29 -2.98
N PRO A 170 -2.61 0.32 -3.67
CA PRO A 170 -3.34 -0.36 -4.75
C PRO A 170 -2.45 -0.63 -5.98
N GLY A 171 -2.74 -1.72 -6.67
CA GLY A 171 -2.04 -2.21 -7.86
C GLY A 171 -2.19 -3.72 -8.00
N CYS A 172 -2.14 -4.24 -9.23
CA CYS A 172 -2.21 -5.68 -9.49
C CYS A 172 -1.09 -6.15 -10.44
N PRO A 173 0.19 -6.15 -9.99
CA PRO A 173 0.66 -5.73 -8.66
C PRO A 173 0.90 -4.21 -8.58
N PRO A 174 1.11 -3.62 -7.38
CA PRO A 174 1.71 -2.29 -7.26
C PRO A 174 3.07 -2.23 -7.93
N SER A 175 3.50 -1.07 -8.41
CA SER A 175 4.80 -0.96 -9.07
C SER A 175 5.96 -1.11 -8.06
N PRO A 176 7.13 -1.62 -8.48
CA PRO A 176 8.28 -1.72 -7.58
C PRO A 176 8.64 -0.39 -6.94
N GLU A 177 8.55 0.71 -7.70
CA GLU A 177 8.91 2.05 -7.25
C GLU A 177 7.95 2.60 -6.19
N ILE A 178 6.63 2.37 -6.33
CA ILE A 178 5.68 2.86 -5.32
C ILE A 178 5.86 2.12 -3.99
N ILE A 179 6.21 0.83 -4.05
CA ILE A 179 6.52 0.01 -2.88
C ILE A 179 7.78 0.56 -2.20
N ALA A 180 8.88 0.72 -2.94
CA ALA A 180 10.13 1.24 -2.41
C ALA A 180 9.96 2.63 -1.80
N LYS A 181 9.29 3.56 -2.51
CA LYS A 181 9.02 4.90 -1.99
C LYS A 181 8.17 4.89 -0.74
N THR A 182 7.17 4.01 -0.66
CA THR A 182 6.32 3.89 0.54
C THR A 182 7.12 3.36 1.73
N VAL A 183 7.96 2.34 1.52
CA VAL A 183 8.85 1.81 2.58
C VAL A 183 9.84 2.88 3.04
N VAL A 184 10.48 3.61 2.13
CA VAL A 184 11.40 4.71 2.46
C VAL A 184 10.67 5.84 3.21
N ALA A 185 9.49 6.24 2.75
CA ALA A 185 8.69 7.24 3.42
C ALA A 185 8.28 6.79 4.83
N LEU A 186 7.94 5.52 5.01
CA LEU A 186 7.66 4.94 6.33
C LEU A 186 8.90 4.96 7.23
N ILE A 187 10.08 4.55 6.74
CA ILE A 187 11.34 4.59 7.51
C ILE A 187 11.68 6.02 7.95
N ASN A 188 11.47 6.99 7.07
CA ASN A 188 11.81 8.39 7.33
C ASN A 188 10.72 9.15 8.10
N GLY A 189 9.52 8.56 8.24
CA GLY A 189 8.35 9.22 8.82
C GLY A 189 7.85 10.39 7.97
N ASP A 190 7.98 10.29 6.64
CA ASP A 190 7.47 11.27 5.68
C ASP A 190 5.95 11.10 5.52
N MET A 191 5.21 11.67 6.48
CA MET A 191 3.75 11.58 6.50
C MET A 191 3.09 12.36 5.36
N ASP A 192 3.74 13.40 4.86
CA ASP A 192 3.23 14.19 3.73
C ASP A 192 3.18 13.33 2.47
N TYR A 193 4.22 12.52 2.24
CA TYR A 193 4.24 11.54 1.15
C TYR A 193 3.22 10.40 1.35
N LEU A 194 3.02 9.95 2.60
CA LEU A 194 2.15 8.81 2.93
C LEU A 194 0.66 9.15 2.98
N GLN A 195 0.30 10.43 3.06
CA GLN A 195 -1.10 10.84 3.21
C GLN A 195 -2.04 10.22 2.15
N PRO A 196 -1.70 10.18 0.85
CA PRO A 196 -2.57 9.54 -0.14
C PRO A 196 -2.75 8.04 0.12
N MET A 197 -1.72 7.33 0.61
CA MET A 197 -1.83 5.90 0.92
C MET A 197 -2.75 5.67 2.13
N ILE A 198 -2.74 6.59 3.10
CA ILE A 198 -3.67 6.57 4.24
C ILE A 198 -5.10 6.82 3.76
N ASP A 199 -5.32 7.81 2.91
CA ASP A 199 -6.64 8.13 2.36
C ASP A 199 -7.20 6.96 1.51
N LEU A 200 -6.32 6.27 0.78
CA LEU A 200 -6.66 5.09 -0.02
C LEU A 200 -7.02 3.86 0.82
N ALA A 201 -6.71 3.82 2.12
CA ALA A 201 -7.12 2.71 3.00
C ALA A 201 -8.65 2.56 3.07
N GLY A 202 -9.40 3.66 2.88
CA GLY A 202 -10.86 3.64 2.83
C GLY A 202 -11.45 3.14 1.51
N MET A 203 -10.63 2.90 0.48
CA MET A 203 -11.10 2.44 -0.83
C MET A 203 -11.17 0.92 -0.88
N THR A 204 -12.23 0.34 -0.32
CA THR A 204 -12.41 -1.13 -0.26
C THR A 204 -13.20 -1.72 -1.42
N GLU A 205 -13.87 -0.88 -2.20
CA GLU A 205 -14.57 -1.27 -3.43
C GLU A 205 -14.10 -0.39 -4.59
N ALA A 206 -13.69 -1.04 -5.68
CA ALA A 206 -13.22 -0.34 -6.86
C ALA A 206 -13.61 -1.02 -8.18
N CYS A 207 -13.76 -0.23 -9.24
CA CYS A 207 -14.11 -0.70 -10.56
C CYS A 207 -13.71 0.32 -11.64
N GLY A 208 -13.55 -0.11 -12.89
CA GLY A 208 -13.45 0.85 -14.02
C GLY A 208 -14.63 1.84 -14.09
N CYS A 209 -15.80 1.45 -13.57
CA CYS A 209 -16.97 2.32 -13.44
C CYS A 209 -16.74 3.54 -12.53
N ASP A 210 -15.75 3.52 -11.64
CA ASP A 210 -15.39 4.67 -10.80
C ASP A 210 -15.06 5.90 -11.64
N LEU A 211 -14.47 5.71 -12.83
CA LEU A 211 -14.21 6.81 -13.75
C LEU A 211 -15.49 7.51 -14.19
N GLN A 212 -16.57 6.76 -14.42
CA GLN A 212 -17.86 7.33 -14.76
C GLN A 212 -18.47 8.01 -13.52
N LEU A 213 -18.60 7.26 -12.41
CA LEU A 213 -19.32 7.72 -11.21
C LEU A 213 -18.64 8.89 -10.51
N LYS A 214 -17.31 8.85 -10.37
CA LYS A 214 -16.52 9.78 -9.55
C LYS A 214 -15.79 10.86 -10.36
N VAL A 215 -15.68 10.72 -11.69
CA VAL A 215 -14.95 11.70 -12.53
C VAL A 215 -15.79 12.27 -13.66
N VAL A 216 -16.31 11.44 -14.57
CA VAL A 216 -17.07 11.91 -15.75
C VAL A 216 -18.41 12.53 -15.33
N ASN A 217 -19.20 11.84 -14.51
CA ASN A 217 -20.49 12.32 -14.02
C ASN A 217 -20.36 13.56 -13.11
N GLN A 218 -19.18 13.73 -12.49
CA GLN A 218 -18.85 14.91 -11.70
C GLN A 218 -18.35 16.09 -12.55
N ALA A 219 -18.38 15.96 -13.88
CA ALA A 219 -17.85 16.94 -14.84
C ALA A 219 -16.36 17.29 -14.63
N LEU A 220 -15.58 16.38 -14.05
CA LEU A 220 -14.16 16.55 -13.80
C LEU A 220 -13.28 16.02 -14.93
N CYS A 221 -13.80 15.13 -15.77
CA CYS A 221 -13.03 14.49 -16.84
C CYS A 221 -12.62 15.49 -17.94
N ILE A 222 -11.33 15.51 -18.26
CA ILE A 222 -10.75 16.33 -19.33
C ILE A 222 -10.19 15.51 -20.50
N GLY A 223 -10.43 14.19 -20.53
CA GLY A 223 -10.02 13.34 -21.65
C GLY A 223 -8.51 13.13 -21.81
N CYS A 224 -7.72 13.22 -20.74
CA CYS A 224 -6.25 13.12 -20.81
C CYS A 224 -5.71 11.70 -21.09
N GLY A 225 -6.51 10.65 -20.87
CA GLY A 225 -6.11 9.25 -21.14
C GLY A 225 -5.26 8.57 -20.07
N THR A 226 -4.93 9.23 -18.94
CA THR A 226 -4.11 8.64 -17.86
C THR A 226 -4.68 7.32 -17.33
N CYS A 227 -6.00 7.22 -17.22
CA CYS A 227 -6.68 6.00 -16.75
C CYS A 227 -6.50 4.81 -17.70
N ALA A 228 -6.50 5.03 -19.03
CA ALA A 228 -6.24 3.99 -20.02
C ALA A 228 -4.77 3.55 -20.00
N MET A 229 -3.85 4.51 -19.87
CA MET A 229 -2.41 4.25 -19.73
C MET A 229 -2.10 3.38 -18.51
N ALA A 230 -2.69 3.72 -17.36
CA ALA A 230 -2.45 3.03 -16.10
C ALA A 230 -3.13 1.65 -15.99
N CYS A 231 -4.12 1.35 -16.83
CA CYS A 231 -4.85 0.09 -16.75
C CYS A 231 -3.97 -1.11 -17.15
N GLN A 232 -3.55 -1.90 -16.15
CA GLN A 232 -2.64 -3.04 -16.30
C GLN A 232 -3.20 -4.14 -17.22
N THR A 233 -4.52 -4.32 -17.25
CA THR A 233 -5.18 -5.34 -18.10
C THR A 233 -5.61 -4.81 -19.47
N ARG A 234 -5.36 -3.51 -19.76
CA ARG A 234 -5.86 -2.83 -20.97
C ARG A 234 -7.38 -2.98 -21.14
N ALA A 235 -8.11 -2.84 -20.03
CA ALA A 235 -9.57 -2.85 -20.00
C ALA A 235 -10.19 -1.50 -20.39
N LEU A 236 -9.39 -0.45 -20.52
CA LEU A 236 -9.85 0.89 -20.84
C LEU A 236 -9.26 1.35 -22.17
N ASP A 237 -10.12 1.88 -23.03
CA ASP A 237 -9.76 2.63 -24.24
C ASP A 237 -10.34 4.06 -24.16
N MET A 238 -10.09 4.89 -25.17
CA MET A 238 -10.56 6.27 -25.25
C MET A 238 -11.41 6.50 -26.51
N THR A 239 -12.72 6.66 -26.34
CA THR A 239 -13.66 6.95 -27.43
C THR A 239 -14.15 8.38 -27.30
N GLU A 240 -13.97 9.18 -28.36
CA GLU A 240 -14.31 10.62 -28.39
C GLU A 240 -13.74 11.42 -27.20
N GLY A 241 -12.55 11.05 -26.73
CA GLY A 241 -11.90 11.70 -25.59
C GLY A 241 -12.55 11.37 -24.24
N ARG A 242 -13.25 10.25 -24.12
CA ARG A 242 -13.82 9.71 -22.87
C ARG A 242 -13.39 8.26 -22.64
N PRO A 243 -13.22 7.84 -21.37
CA PRO A 243 -12.83 6.47 -21.06
C PRO A 243 -13.97 5.49 -21.36
N GLU A 244 -13.67 4.49 -22.18
CA GLU A 244 -14.57 3.37 -22.50
C GLU A 244 -14.06 2.09 -21.83
N LEU A 245 -14.94 1.42 -21.08
CA LEU A 245 -14.59 0.25 -20.28
C LEU A 245 -15.02 -1.05 -20.95
N ASN A 246 -14.05 -1.93 -21.20
CA ASN A 246 -14.28 -3.35 -21.44
C ASN A 246 -14.41 -4.07 -20.09
N THR A 247 -15.64 -4.44 -19.73
CA THR A 247 -15.95 -5.10 -18.46
C THR A 247 -15.34 -6.48 -18.31
N ASP A 248 -15.14 -7.21 -19.41
CA ASP A 248 -14.64 -8.58 -19.39
C ASP A 248 -13.15 -8.64 -19.01
N ARG A 249 -12.43 -7.52 -19.16
CA ARG A 249 -11.01 -7.38 -18.80
C ARG A 249 -10.80 -6.64 -17.48
N CYS A 250 -11.85 -6.05 -16.92
CA CYS A 250 -11.77 -5.27 -15.70
C CYS A 250 -11.63 -6.18 -14.49
N VAL A 251 -10.50 -6.10 -13.79
CA VAL A 251 -10.22 -6.92 -12.59
C VAL A 251 -10.55 -6.22 -11.28
N LYS A 252 -11.30 -5.10 -11.31
CA LYS A 252 -11.74 -4.36 -10.11
C LYS A 252 -10.60 -3.90 -9.17
N CYS A 253 -9.42 -3.61 -9.73
CA CYS A 253 -8.23 -3.21 -8.97
C CYS A 253 -8.21 -1.73 -8.52
N GLY A 254 -9.00 -0.86 -9.16
CA GLY A 254 -9.10 0.57 -8.81
C GLY A 254 -8.01 1.49 -9.36
N VAL A 255 -6.91 0.95 -9.90
CA VAL A 255 -5.74 1.71 -10.36
C VAL A 255 -6.09 2.86 -11.32
N CYS A 256 -7.07 2.65 -12.22
CA CYS A 256 -7.49 3.67 -13.17
C CYS A 256 -8.04 4.95 -12.50
N TYR A 257 -8.74 4.82 -11.37
CA TYR A 257 -9.21 5.96 -10.58
C TYR A 257 -8.09 6.54 -9.71
N VAL A 258 -7.26 5.67 -9.10
CA VAL A 258 -6.09 6.10 -8.31
C VAL A 258 -5.15 6.99 -9.11
N GLN A 259 -4.89 6.66 -10.37
CA GLN A 259 -3.98 7.41 -11.23
C GLN A 259 -4.64 8.59 -11.96
N CYS A 260 -5.96 8.76 -11.82
CA CYS A 260 -6.63 9.89 -12.47
C CYS A 260 -6.18 11.20 -11.82
N PRO A 261 -5.65 12.19 -12.56
CA PRO A 261 -5.22 13.47 -11.96
C PRO A 261 -6.40 14.33 -11.44
N ARG A 262 -7.62 13.82 -11.56
CA ARG A 262 -8.86 14.46 -11.14
C ARG A 262 -9.56 13.69 -10.00
N SER A 263 -9.00 12.60 -9.52
CA SER A 263 -9.48 11.94 -8.29
C SER A 263 -8.88 12.59 -7.05
N TRP A 264 -7.58 12.82 -7.06
CA TRP A 264 -6.82 13.59 -6.08
C TRP A 264 -5.61 14.22 -6.79
N TRP A 265 -5.04 15.28 -6.21
CA TRP A 265 -3.95 16.03 -6.82
C TRP A 265 -2.91 16.46 -5.77
N PRO A 266 -1.78 15.74 -5.63
CA PRO A 266 -0.75 16.02 -4.64
C PRO A 266 0.23 17.10 -5.14
N GLU A 267 -0.28 18.32 -5.38
CA GLU A 267 0.47 19.39 -6.05
C GLU A 267 1.82 19.70 -5.40
N GLU A 268 1.84 19.85 -4.07
CA GLU A 268 3.03 20.24 -3.31
C GLU A 268 4.12 19.17 -3.39
N GLN A 269 3.75 17.89 -3.28
CA GLN A 269 4.70 16.78 -3.42
C GLN A 269 5.23 16.69 -4.86
N VAL A 270 4.38 16.92 -5.87
CA VAL A 270 4.80 16.91 -7.29
C VAL A 270 5.78 18.06 -7.57
N LYS A 271 5.52 19.27 -7.06
CA LYS A 271 6.43 20.41 -7.21
C LYS A 271 7.77 20.17 -6.51
N LYS A 272 7.73 19.62 -5.28
CA LYS A 272 8.92 19.23 -4.51
C LYS A 272 9.79 18.25 -5.30
N ASP A 273 9.20 17.20 -5.88
CA ASP A 273 9.92 16.21 -6.68
C ASP A 273 10.51 16.78 -7.98
N LEU A 274 9.89 17.82 -8.55
CA LEU A 274 10.35 18.49 -9.78
C LEU A 274 11.30 19.67 -9.52
N GLY A 275 11.45 20.12 -8.28
CA GLY A 275 12.21 21.33 -7.93
C GLY A 275 11.59 22.63 -8.49
N LEU A 276 10.26 22.67 -8.61
CA LEU A 276 9.48 23.80 -9.13
C LEU A 276 8.88 24.68 -8.03
#